data_AF-A0AAD2PTR6-F1
#
_entry.id   AF-A0AAD2PTR6-F1
#
_cell.length_a   1.000
_cell.length_b   1.000
_cell.length_c   1.000
_cell.angle_alpha   90.00
_cell.angle_beta   90.00
_cell.angle_gamma   90.00
#
_symmetry.space_group_name_H-M   'P 1'
#
loop_
_entity.id
_entity.type
_entity.pdbx_description
1 polymer ?
#
loop_
_entity_poly.entity_id
_entity_poly.type
_entity_poly.pdbx_seq_one_letter_code
_entity_poly.pdbx_strand_id
1 'polypeptide(L)'
;MDTLPTTDRTRVTRLRERQRTDPAELHAILDEALIAHVAVVRDGVAIVLPTLFARDGDSLLLHGSSGGGLLREAARGSLLTASVTLVDGLVVARTTFDSSMNYRSAMVIGRAEAVEGEEKARALDLLVARLLPGRADEVRPNTARDIAATLVLRLPLAEASVKVRAAGAGDQPQPGVWAGVVPLVTRTLAPLPAEEEAPRVPNSVARFVAAVDNSAPPYR
;
A
#
# COMPACT_ATOMS: atom_id res chain seq x y z
N MET A 1 -6.05 -18.41 1.99
CA MET A 1 -5.42 -18.80 3.28
C MET A 1 -6.39 -18.48 4.40
N ASP A 2 -6.46 -19.32 5.44
CA ASP A 2 -7.34 -19.08 6.59
C ASP A 2 -6.69 -18.19 7.67
N THR A 3 -5.35 -18.17 7.72
CA THR A 3 -4.56 -17.32 8.62
C THR A 3 -3.20 -17.00 7.98
N LEU A 4 -2.65 -15.83 8.29
CA LEU A 4 -1.28 -15.45 7.92
C LEU A 4 -0.27 -16.27 8.74
N PRO A 5 0.74 -16.90 8.10
CA PRO A 5 1.80 -17.58 8.80
C PRO A 5 2.62 -16.64 9.68
N THR A 6 2.90 -17.05 10.92
CA THR A 6 3.80 -16.31 11.83
C THR A 6 5.18 -16.96 11.80
N THR A 7 6.07 -16.42 10.98
CA THR A 7 7.49 -16.82 10.90
C THR A 7 8.32 -16.00 11.89
N ASP A 8 9.60 -16.33 12.07
CA ASP A 8 10.53 -15.51 12.86
C ASP A 8 10.67 -14.08 12.31
N ARG A 9 10.43 -13.88 11.02
CA ARG A 9 10.50 -12.56 10.36
C ARG A 9 9.18 -11.78 10.42
N THR A 10 8.03 -12.45 10.54
CA THR A 10 6.70 -11.81 10.56
C THR A 10 6.09 -11.74 11.96
N ARG A 11 6.70 -12.36 12.97
CA ARG A 11 6.26 -12.28 14.38
C ARG A 11 6.51 -10.88 14.95
N VAL A 12 5.44 -10.20 15.36
CA VAL A 12 5.55 -8.94 16.08
C VAL A 12 5.99 -9.22 17.53
N THR A 13 7.10 -8.63 17.95
CA THR A 13 7.67 -8.83 19.29
C THR A 13 7.16 -7.82 20.32
N ARG A 14 7.09 -6.54 19.95
CA ARG A 14 6.61 -5.45 20.83
C ARG A 14 5.15 -5.12 20.55
N LEU A 15 4.30 -5.09 21.59
CA LEU A 15 2.86 -4.84 21.48
C LEU A 15 2.18 -5.87 20.55
N ARG A 16 2.40 -7.15 20.85
CA ARG A 16 1.99 -8.32 20.05
C ARG A 16 0.49 -8.43 19.88
N GLU A 17 -0.28 -7.92 20.83
CA GLU A 17 -1.75 -7.83 20.78
C GLU A 17 -2.27 -6.96 19.61
N ARG A 18 -1.38 -6.16 19.00
CA ARG A 18 -1.66 -5.39 17.79
C ARG A 18 -1.42 -6.16 16.50
N GLN A 19 -0.81 -7.34 16.56
CA GLN A 19 -0.65 -8.20 15.39
C GLN A 19 -2.02 -8.71 14.95
N ARG A 20 -2.23 -8.77 13.64
CA ARG A 20 -3.40 -9.38 13.02
C ARG A 20 -2.95 -10.52 12.12
N THR A 21 -3.72 -11.59 12.14
CA THR A 21 -3.43 -12.82 11.40
C THR A 21 -4.51 -13.15 10.39
N ASP A 22 -5.59 -12.37 10.34
CA ASP A 22 -6.61 -12.50 9.29
C ASP A 22 -6.07 -11.94 7.96
N PRO A 23 -6.00 -12.74 6.88
CA PRO A 23 -5.61 -12.26 5.56
C PRO A 23 -6.55 -11.18 5.00
N ALA A 24 -7.81 -11.13 5.44
CA ALA A 24 -8.74 -10.07 5.03
C ALA A 24 -8.27 -8.69 5.52
N GLU A 25 -7.65 -8.60 6.71
CA GLU A 25 -7.05 -7.34 7.18
C GLU A 25 -5.82 -6.93 6.37
N LEU A 26 -5.00 -7.90 5.94
CA LEU A 26 -3.90 -7.64 5.01
C LEU A 26 -4.43 -7.07 3.69
N HIS A 27 -5.43 -7.72 3.11
CA HIS A 27 -6.03 -7.31 1.84
C HIS A 27 -6.66 -5.92 1.93
N ALA A 28 -7.43 -5.64 2.98
CA ALA A 28 -8.05 -4.33 3.18
C ALA A 28 -7.00 -3.20 3.24
N ILE A 29 -5.88 -3.42 3.95
CA ILE A 29 -4.81 -2.42 4.04
C ILE A 29 -4.15 -2.20 2.67
N LEU A 30 -3.88 -3.27 1.91
CA LEU A 30 -3.27 -3.20 0.58
C LEU A 30 -4.21 -2.57 -0.46
N ASP A 31 -5.52 -2.82 -0.35
CA ASP A 31 -6.53 -2.28 -1.24
C ASP A 31 -6.87 -0.81 -0.96
N GLU A 32 -6.54 -0.31 0.24
CA GLU A 32 -6.65 1.11 0.57
C GLU A 32 -5.34 1.86 0.24
N ALA A 33 -4.19 1.30 0.61
CA ALA A 33 -2.89 1.97 0.44
C ALA A 33 -2.53 2.21 -1.03
N LEU A 34 -2.14 3.46 -1.34
CA LEU A 34 -1.72 3.86 -2.69
C LEU A 34 -0.25 3.52 -2.98
N ILE A 35 0.59 3.58 -1.95
CA ILE A 35 2.05 3.49 -2.07
C ILE A 35 2.57 2.37 -1.18
N ALA A 36 3.45 1.54 -1.74
CA ALA A 36 4.30 0.63 -1.00
C ALA A 36 5.75 1.14 -1.00
N HIS A 37 6.43 0.98 0.13
CA HIS A 37 7.87 1.19 0.24
C HIS A 37 8.55 -0.17 0.07
N VAL A 38 9.23 -0.35 -1.06
CA VAL A 38 9.89 -1.59 -1.44
C VAL A 38 11.37 -1.49 -1.15
N ALA A 39 11.83 -2.34 -0.25
CA ALA A 39 13.23 -2.47 0.15
C ALA A 39 13.89 -3.66 -0.56
N VAL A 40 15.11 -3.45 -1.04
CA VAL A 40 16.04 -4.50 -1.47
C VAL A 40 17.45 -4.15 -1.00
N VAL A 41 18.27 -5.17 -0.80
CA VAL A 41 19.68 -5.00 -0.47
C VAL A 41 20.51 -5.09 -1.74
N ARG A 42 21.26 -4.03 -2.02
CA ARG A 42 22.20 -3.96 -3.14
C ARG A 42 23.55 -3.50 -2.61
N ASP A 43 24.62 -4.25 -2.91
CA ASP A 43 25.99 -3.90 -2.51
C ASP A 43 26.12 -3.62 -0.99
N GLY A 44 25.36 -4.35 -0.16
CA GLY A 44 25.32 -4.19 1.29
C GLY A 44 24.44 -3.04 1.81
N VAL A 45 23.82 -2.26 0.93
CA VAL A 45 22.95 -1.12 1.28
C VAL A 45 21.49 -1.49 1.10
N ALA A 46 20.66 -1.23 2.12
CA ALA A 46 19.21 -1.32 1.99
C ALA A 46 18.68 -0.08 1.25
N ILE A 47 18.25 -0.27 0.00
CA ILE A 47 17.62 0.76 -0.81
C ILE A 47 16.11 0.61 -0.66
N VAL A 48 15.42 1.71 -0.36
CA VAL A 48 13.96 1.73 -0.20
C VAL A 48 13.35 2.65 -1.25
N LEU A 49 12.46 2.12 -2.10
CA LEU A 49 11.75 2.90 -3.12
C LEU A 49 10.25 2.97 -2.83
N PRO A 50 9.64 4.16 -2.82
CA PRO A 50 8.20 4.28 -2.90
C PRO A 50 7.74 3.93 -4.33
N THR A 51 6.73 3.06 -4.43
CA THR A 51 6.12 2.71 -5.72
C THR A 51 4.61 2.47 -5.56
N LEU A 52 3.88 2.74 -6.64
CA LEU A 52 2.50 2.31 -6.78
C LEU A 52 2.45 0.80 -6.98
N PHE A 53 1.41 0.16 -6.49
CA PHE A 53 1.22 -1.27 -6.60
C PHE A 53 -0.25 -1.62 -6.78
N ALA A 54 -0.52 -2.86 -7.17
CA ALA A 54 -1.86 -3.43 -7.16
C ALA A 54 -1.82 -4.82 -6.53
N ARG A 55 -2.91 -5.19 -5.86
CA ARG A 55 -3.10 -6.57 -5.41
C ARG A 55 -3.76 -7.37 -6.53
N ASP A 56 -3.23 -8.56 -6.82
CA ASP A 56 -3.78 -9.53 -7.78
C ASP A 56 -3.90 -10.86 -7.06
N GLY A 57 -5.09 -11.12 -6.50
CA GLY A 57 -5.33 -12.27 -5.61
C GLY A 57 -4.40 -12.24 -4.39
N ASP A 58 -3.56 -13.26 -4.27
CA ASP A 58 -2.58 -13.47 -3.19
C ASP A 58 -1.17 -12.96 -3.58
N SER A 59 -1.08 -11.92 -4.42
CA SER A 59 0.18 -11.31 -4.83
C SER A 59 0.08 -9.79 -4.94
N LEU A 60 1.22 -9.11 -4.80
CA LEU A 60 1.40 -7.71 -5.21
C LEU A 60 2.04 -7.65 -6.59
N LEU A 61 1.45 -6.82 -7.45
CA LEU A 61 2.05 -6.37 -8.69
C LEU A 61 2.78 -5.04 -8.43
N LEU A 62 4.05 -5.00 -8.80
CA LEU A 62 4.90 -3.82 -8.80
C LEU A 62 5.30 -3.53 -10.24
N HIS A 63 5.51 -2.27 -10.61
CA HIS A 63 6.02 -1.94 -11.93
C HIS A 63 7.03 -0.79 -11.92
N GLY A 64 7.72 -0.64 -13.04
CA GLY A 64 8.54 0.52 -13.34
C GLY A 64 9.28 0.33 -14.66
N SER A 65 10.23 1.20 -14.97
CA SER A 65 10.98 1.10 -16.22
C SER A 65 11.74 -0.22 -16.33
N SER A 66 11.72 -0.85 -17.51
CA SER A 66 12.56 -2.00 -17.82
C SER A 66 14.05 -1.66 -17.78
N GLY A 67 14.42 -0.37 -17.79
CA GLY A 67 15.76 0.18 -17.55
C GLY A 67 16.15 0.35 -16.08
N GLY A 68 15.18 0.31 -15.16
CA GLY A 68 15.37 0.65 -13.75
C GLY A 68 16.21 -0.38 -13.00
N GLY A 69 17.29 0.06 -12.34
CA GLY A 69 18.24 -0.82 -11.67
C GLY A 69 17.61 -1.69 -10.56
N LEU A 70 16.77 -1.10 -9.71
CA LEU A 70 16.25 -1.81 -8.54
C LEU A 70 15.24 -2.90 -8.89
N LEU A 71 14.35 -2.64 -9.85
CA LEU A 71 13.37 -3.64 -10.28
C LEU A 71 14.05 -4.76 -11.07
N ARG A 72 15.16 -4.49 -11.78
CA ARG A 72 15.97 -5.54 -12.40
C ARG A 72 16.64 -6.45 -11.39
N GLU A 73 17.15 -5.90 -10.29
CA GLU A 73 17.73 -6.71 -9.20
C GLU A 73 16.66 -7.56 -8.52
N ALA A 74 15.48 -7.00 -8.31
CA ALA A 74 14.32 -7.74 -7.86
C ALA A 74 13.93 -8.88 -8.84
N ALA A 75 13.93 -8.61 -10.15
CA ALA A 75 13.66 -9.61 -11.19
C ALA A 75 14.68 -10.76 -11.22
N ARG A 76 15.90 -10.56 -10.67
CA ARG A 76 16.90 -11.63 -10.50
C ARG A 76 16.61 -12.52 -9.28
N GLY A 77 15.43 -12.41 -8.70
CA GLY A 77 14.98 -13.21 -7.56
C GLY A 77 15.49 -12.72 -6.21
N SER A 78 15.90 -11.45 -6.10
CA SER A 78 16.32 -10.87 -4.82
C SER A 78 15.18 -10.93 -3.80
N LEU A 79 15.52 -11.17 -2.53
CA LEU A 79 14.55 -11.09 -1.45
C LEU A 79 14.17 -9.63 -1.22
N LEU A 80 12.88 -9.33 -1.30
CA LEU A 80 12.32 -8.00 -1.13
C LEU A 80 11.51 -7.92 0.15
N THR A 81 11.34 -6.69 0.63
CA THR A 81 10.31 -6.34 1.61
C THR A 81 9.47 -5.22 1.06
N ALA A 82 8.16 -5.39 0.98
CA ALA A 82 7.22 -4.32 0.64
C ALA A 82 6.45 -3.94 1.91
N SER A 83 6.47 -2.67 2.28
CA SER A 83 5.73 -2.15 3.44
C SER A 83 4.76 -1.05 3.06
N VAL A 84 3.56 -1.13 3.63
CA VAL A 84 2.51 -0.11 3.53
C VAL A 84 2.13 0.36 4.93
N THR A 85 1.80 1.64 5.07
CA THR A 85 1.31 2.21 6.32
C THR A 85 0.24 3.24 6.02
N LEU A 86 -0.89 3.10 6.70
CA LEU A 86 -2.00 4.05 6.73
C LEU A 86 -1.98 4.67 8.13
N VAL A 87 -1.84 6.00 8.19
CA VAL A 87 -1.91 6.74 9.45
C VAL A 87 -3.34 7.19 9.65
N ASP A 88 -3.94 6.69 10.73
CA ASP A 88 -5.32 6.97 11.05
C ASP A 88 -5.43 8.11 12.07
N GLY A 89 -4.43 8.41 12.89
CA GLY A 89 -4.54 9.59 13.76
C GLY A 89 -3.44 9.72 14.80
N LEU A 90 -3.31 10.90 15.38
CA LEU A 90 -2.42 11.12 16.52
C LEU A 90 -3.13 10.75 17.81
N VAL A 91 -2.44 10.07 18.72
CA VAL A 91 -2.93 9.79 20.06
C VAL A 91 -2.16 10.68 21.01
N VAL A 92 -2.86 11.64 21.59
CA VAL A 92 -2.31 12.61 22.53
C VAL A 92 -2.66 12.15 23.93
N ALA A 93 -1.68 11.61 24.63
CA ALA A 93 -1.80 11.22 26.03
C ALA A 93 -1.43 12.39 26.95
N ARG A 94 -1.61 12.23 28.26
CA ARG A 94 -1.23 13.24 29.26
C ARG A 94 0.27 13.25 29.55
N THR A 95 0.97 12.20 29.13
CA THR A 95 2.43 12.14 29.11
C THR A 95 2.95 12.09 27.67
N THR A 96 4.14 12.64 27.45
CA THR A 96 4.83 12.52 26.16
C THR A 96 5.22 11.07 25.85
N PHE A 97 5.42 10.25 26.87
CA PHE A 97 5.79 8.84 26.75
C PHE A 97 4.64 7.97 26.22
N ASP A 98 3.41 8.24 26.67
CA ASP A 98 2.22 7.45 26.29
C ASP A 98 1.56 7.93 24.99
N SER A 99 2.01 9.07 24.46
CA SER A 99 1.55 9.60 23.18
C SER A 99 2.01 8.70 22.02
N SER A 100 1.17 8.57 20.99
CA SER A 100 1.40 7.62 19.90
C SER A 100 0.59 7.98 18.65
N MET A 101 0.32 7.00 17.79
CA MET A 101 -0.49 7.13 16.59
C MET A 101 -1.41 5.92 16.42
N ASN A 102 -2.63 6.12 15.96
CA ASN A 102 -3.44 5.07 15.34
C ASN A 102 -2.96 4.85 13.91
N TYR A 103 -2.84 3.58 13.52
CA TYR A 103 -2.32 3.18 12.22
C TYR A 103 -2.73 1.76 11.86
N ARG A 104 -2.69 1.49 10.56
CA ARG A 104 -2.74 0.14 9.98
C ARG A 104 -1.52 -0.04 9.09
N SER A 105 -0.80 -1.14 9.27
CA SER A 105 0.43 -1.41 8.52
C SER A 105 0.52 -2.86 8.12
N ALA A 106 1.12 -3.10 6.96
CA ALA A 106 1.47 -4.43 6.51
C ALA A 106 2.90 -4.44 5.99
N MET A 107 3.55 -5.59 6.16
CA MET A 107 4.86 -5.88 5.61
C MET A 107 4.79 -7.24 4.93
N VAL A 108 5.20 -7.31 3.66
CA VAL A 108 5.27 -8.53 2.84
C VAL A 108 6.73 -8.80 2.53
N ILE A 109 7.17 -10.03 2.75
CA ILE A 109 8.53 -10.50 2.45
C ILE A 109 8.42 -11.58 1.38
N GLY A 110 9.25 -11.50 0.36
CA GLY A 110 9.24 -12.53 -0.68
C GLY A 110 10.24 -12.28 -1.78
N ARG A 111 10.42 -13.27 -2.64
CA ARG A 111 11.15 -13.13 -3.90
C ARG A 111 10.12 -12.79 -4.96
N ALA A 112 10.31 -11.65 -5.62
CA ALA A 112 9.42 -11.27 -6.71
C ALA A 112 9.89 -11.91 -8.02
N GLU A 113 8.92 -12.25 -8.86
CA GLU A 113 9.16 -12.86 -10.18
C GLU A 113 8.72 -11.89 -11.28
N ALA A 114 9.42 -11.89 -12.40
CA ALA A 114 9.02 -11.08 -13.55
C ALA A 114 7.75 -11.63 -14.18
N VAL A 115 6.79 -10.75 -14.49
CA VAL A 115 5.60 -11.11 -15.26
C VAL A 115 5.92 -10.95 -16.75
N GLU A 116 5.75 -12.04 -17.50
CA GLU A 116 6.12 -12.14 -18.92
C GLU A 116 4.92 -12.51 -19.81
N GLY A 117 5.16 -12.52 -21.13
CA GLY A 117 4.17 -12.95 -22.12
C GLY A 117 2.88 -12.13 -22.11
N GLU A 118 1.77 -12.80 -22.43
CA GLU A 118 0.44 -12.20 -22.51
C GLU A 118 -0.08 -11.69 -21.15
N GLU A 119 0.38 -12.30 -20.05
CA GLU A 119 -0.05 -11.91 -18.70
C GLU A 119 0.42 -10.49 -18.33
N LYS A 120 1.55 -10.05 -18.88
CA LYS A 120 2.11 -8.74 -18.59
C LYS A 120 1.18 -7.59 -18.97
N ALA A 121 0.44 -7.72 -20.07
CA ALA A 121 -0.56 -6.73 -20.47
C ALA A 121 -1.68 -6.64 -19.43
N ARG A 122 -2.25 -7.78 -19.03
CA ARG A 122 -3.27 -7.87 -17.98
C ARG A 122 -2.79 -7.26 -16.66
N ALA A 123 -1.54 -7.52 -16.27
CA ALA A 123 -0.97 -7.01 -15.04
C ALA A 123 -0.82 -5.47 -15.05
N LEU A 124 -0.45 -4.88 -16.20
CA LEU A 124 -0.42 -3.43 -16.37
C LEU A 124 -1.82 -2.82 -16.30
N ASP A 125 -2.81 -3.47 -16.92
CA ASP A 125 -4.19 -3.00 -16.87
C ASP A 125 -4.76 -3.06 -15.45
N LEU A 126 -4.41 -4.10 -14.67
CA LEU A 126 -4.76 -4.19 -13.25
C LEU A 126 -4.13 -3.08 -12.40
N LEU A 127 -2.86 -2.75 -12.64
CA LEU A 127 -2.17 -1.64 -11.97
C LEU A 127 -2.89 -0.31 -12.18
N VAL A 128 -3.36 -0.06 -13.41
CA VAL A 128 -4.18 1.12 -13.72
C VAL A 128 -5.55 1.01 -13.07
N ALA A 129 -6.25 -0.11 -13.24
CA ALA A 129 -7.62 -0.30 -12.74
C ALA A 129 -7.72 -0.20 -11.21
N ARG A 130 -6.66 -0.57 -10.48
CA ARG A 130 -6.55 -0.40 -9.03
C ARG A 130 -6.70 1.07 -8.59
N LEU A 131 -6.17 2.00 -9.37
CA LEU A 131 -6.21 3.43 -9.07
C LEU A 131 -7.38 4.11 -9.79
N LEU A 132 -7.64 3.74 -11.04
CA LEU A 132 -8.65 4.34 -11.90
C LEU A 132 -9.56 3.26 -12.47
N PRO A 133 -10.56 2.78 -11.70
CA PRO A 133 -11.47 1.72 -12.14
C PRO A 133 -12.25 2.10 -13.41
N GLY A 134 -12.08 1.32 -14.48
CA GLY A 134 -12.68 1.55 -15.80
C GLY A 134 -11.87 2.45 -16.72
N ARG A 135 -10.64 2.84 -16.34
CA ARG A 135 -9.81 3.72 -17.17
C ARG A 135 -9.49 3.13 -18.54
N ALA A 136 -9.37 1.81 -18.64
CA ALA A 136 -9.06 1.12 -19.90
C ALA A 136 -10.09 1.39 -21.01
N ASP A 137 -11.34 1.68 -20.67
CA ASP A 137 -12.40 2.01 -21.62
C ASP A 137 -12.37 3.48 -22.07
N GLU A 138 -11.58 4.32 -21.39
CA GLU A 138 -11.50 5.77 -21.59
C GLU A 138 -10.24 6.22 -22.33
N VAL A 139 -9.26 5.32 -22.52
CA VAL A 139 -7.97 5.61 -23.16
C VAL A 139 -7.57 4.50 -24.12
N ARG A 140 -6.60 4.78 -25.00
CA ARG A 140 -6.05 3.74 -25.87
C ARG A 140 -5.42 2.59 -25.05
N PRO A 141 -5.47 1.34 -25.53
CA PRO A 141 -4.70 0.25 -24.95
C PRO A 141 -3.18 0.51 -24.97
N ASN A 142 -2.45 -0.22 -24.13
CA ASN A 142 -0.99 -0.25 -24.13
C ASN A 142 -0.47 -0.79 -25.48
N THR A 143 0.49 -0.11 -26.09
CA THR A 143 1.17 -0.62 -27.29
C THR A 143 2.21 -1.68 -26.91
N ALA A 144 2.66 -2.47 -27.88
CA ALA A 144 3.79 -3.38 -27.69
C ALA A 144 5.05 -2.67 -27.16
N ARG A 145 5.26 -1.40 -27.56
CA ARG A 145 6.37 -0.58 -27.06
C ARG A 145 6.18 -0.22 -25.58
N ASP A 146 4.98 0.18 -25.17
CA ASP A 146 4.66 0.51 -23.77
C ASP A 146 4.91 -0.71 -22.86
N ILE A 147 4.46 -1.90 -23.31
CA ILE A 147 4.64 -3.17 -22.60
C ILE A 147 6.13 -3.56 -22.53
N ALA A 148 6.89 -3.40 -23.60
CA ALA A 148 8.32 -3.71 -23.62
C ALA A 148 9.15 -2.76 -22.74
N ALA A 149 8.76 -1.49 -22.65
CA ALA A 149 9.43 -0.47 -21.84
C ALA A 149 9.18 -0.60 -20.32
N THR A 150 8.22 -1.44 -19.93
CA THR A 150 7.80 -1.59 -18.53
C THR A 150 8.24 -2.94 -17.99
N LEU A 151 8.79 -3.01 -16.79
CA LEU A 151 8.98 -4.25 -16.04
C LEU A 151 7.86 -4.37 -15.03
N VAL A 152 7.27 -5.56 -14.91
CA VAL A 152 6.25 -5.89 -13.92
C VAL A 152 6.76 -7.05 -13.08
N LEU A 153 6.64 -6.92 -11.77
CA LEU A 153 7.04 -7.94 -10.80
C LEU A 153 5.83 -8.41 -10.00
N ARG A 154 5.78 -9.71 -9.74
CA ARG A 154 4.79 -10.35 -8.87
C ARG A 154 5.47 -10.78 -7.58
N LEU A 155 5.04 -10.22 -6.46
CA LEU A 155 5.52 -10.54 -5.10
C LEU A 155 4.43 -11.33 -4.35
N PRO A 156 4.66 -12.59 -3.97
CA PRO A 156 3.67 -13.38 -3.23
C PRO A 156 3.35 -12.81 -1.84
N LEU A 157 2.09 -12.89 -1.42
CA LEU A 157 1.65 -12.50 -0.07
C LEU A 157 1.87 -13.59 1.01
N ALA A 158 2.54 -14.69 0.65
CA ALA A 158 2.67 -15.89 1.48
C ALA A 158 3.37 -15.66 2.83
N GLU A 159 4.28 -14.68 2.92
CA GLU A 159 4.94 -14.27 4.16
C GLU A 159 4.69 -12.79 4.41
N ALA A 160 3.72 -12.52 5.28
CA ALA A 160 3.34 -11.15 5.62
C ALA A 160 3.07 -11.00 7.12
N SER A 161 3.19 -9.76 7.60
CA SER A 161 2.76 -9.36 8.93
C SER A 161 1.84 -8.15 8.83
N VAL A 162 0.82 -8.12 9.68
CA VAL A 162 -0.09 -6.98 9.83
C VAL A 162 -0.03 -6.50 11.27
N LYS A 163 0.03 -5.17 11.44
CA LYS A 163 -0.02 -4.54 12.75
C LYS A 163 -0.95 -3.33 12.73
N VAL A 164 -1.92 -3.34 13.63
CA VAL A 164 -2.99 -2.33 13.72
C VAL A 164 -3.08 -1.76 15.12
N ARG A 165 -3.22 -0.44 15.23
CA ARG A 165 -3.61 0.25 16.45
C ARG A 165 -4.78 1.18 16.16
N ALA A 166 -5.90 0.95 16.85
CA ALA A 166 -7.06 1.81 16.86
C ALA A 166 -7.55 1.90 18.32
N ALA A 167 -7.01 2.84 19.08
CA ALA A 167 -7.31 3.02 20.51
C ALA A 167 -7.05 4.46 20.97
N GLY A 168 -7.63 4.84 22.11
CA GLY A 168 -7.32 6.09 22.81
C GLY A 168 -5.95 6.12 23.50
N ALA A 169 -5.74 7.13 24.34
CA ALA A 169 -4.57 7.21 25.22
C ALA A 169 -4.69 6.16 26.34
N GLY A 170 -3.57 5.50 26.68
CA GLY A 170 -3.52 4.39 27.63
C GLY A 170 -3.01 4.76 29.03
N ASP A 171 -2.78 6.04 29.25
CA ASP A 171 -2.25 6.62 30.49
C ASP A 171 -3.34 6.81 31.56
N GLN A 172 -2.89 7.03 32.80
CA GLN A 172 -3.81 7.28 33.92
C GLN A 172 -4.49 8.65 33.78
N PRO A 173 -5.77 8.77 34.19
CA PRO A 173 -6.45 10.07 34.20
C PRO A 173 -5.72 11.09 35.08
N GLN A 174 -5.52 12.30 34.55
CA GLN A 174 -5.02 13.45 35.29
C GLN A 174 -6.00 14.61 35.14
N PRO A 175 -6.64 15.09 36.23
CA PRO A 175 -7.53 16.23 36.18
C PRO A 175 -6.82 17.47 35.63
N GLY A 176 -7.49 18.21 34.74
CA GLY A 176 -6.96 19.42 34.12
C GLY A 176 -6.01 19.22 32.94
N VAL A 177 -5.66 17.97 32.59
CA VAL A 177 -4.84 17.66 31.40
C VAL A 177 -5.67 16.97 30.34
N TRP A 178 -5.73 17.58 29.15
CA TRP A 178 -6.45 17.04 27.99
C TRP A 178 -5.72 15.81 27.42
N ALA A 179 -6.50 14.83 26.98
CA ALA A 179 -6.01 13.68 26.21
C ALA A 179 -7.10 13.24 25.23
N GLY A 180 -6.68 12.66 24.12
CA GLY A 180 -7.60 12.24 23.07
C GLY A 180 -6.89 11.72 21.83
N VAL A 181 -7.68 11.59 20.77
CA VAL A 181 -7.18 11.26 19.44
C VAL A 181 -7.46 12.43 18.52
N VAL A 182 -6.51 12.78 17.66
CA VAL A 182 -6.69 13.67 16.52
C VAL A 182 -6.80 12.80 15.28
N PRO A 183 -8.02 12.56 14.76
CA PRO A 183 -8.25 11.82 13.51
C PRO A 183 -7.46 12.40 12.33
N LEU A 184 -6.85 11.52 11.53
CA LEU A 184 -6.22 11.84 10.26
C LEU A 184 -6.89 11.05 9.14
N VAL A 185 -7.37 11.75 8.12
CA VAL A 185 -7.99 11.15 6.94
C VAL A 185 -7.27 11.64 5.69
N THR A 186 -7.11 10.74 4.72
CA THR A 186 -6.70 11.15 3.37
C THR A 186 -7.95 11.56 2.61
N ARG A 187 -7.91 12.71 1.95
CA ARG A 187 -8.99 13.19 1.08
C ARG A 187 -8.41 13.73 -0.21
N THR A 188 -9.22 13.74 -1.25
CA THR A 188 -8.87 14.38 -2.50
C THR A 188 -9.23 15.87 -2.49
N LEU A 189 -8.65 16.60 -3.44
CA LEU A 189 -9.13 17.92 -3.85
C LEU A 189 -9.80 17.77 -5.23
N ALA A 190 -10.47 18.84 -5.68
CA ALA A 190 -11.05 18.87 -7.01
C ALA A 190 -9.99 18.53 -8.09
N PRO A 191 -10.29 17.64 -9.06
CA PRO A 191 -9.37 17.34 -10.15
C PRO A 191 -8.99 18.60 -10.93
N LEU A 192 -7.69 18.76 -11.18
CA LEU A 192 -7.17 19.86 -11.98
C LEU A 192 -6.97 19.37 -13.41
N PRO A 193 -7.65 19.95 -14.40
CA PRO A 193 -7.41 19.60 -15.79
C PRO A 193 -6.02 20.07 -16.25
N ALA A 194 -5.43 19.39 -17.23
CA ALA A 194 -4.15 19.77 -17.81
C ALA A 194 -4.26 21.02 -18.71
N GLU A 195 -5.45 21.26 -19.25
CA GLU A 195 -5.78 22.38 -20.15
C GLU A 195 -6.98 23.14 -19.59
N GLU A 196 -7.06 24.44 -19.84
CA GLU A 196 -8.15 25.28 -19.33
C GLU A 196 -9.51 24.88 -19.93
N GLU A 197 -9.53 24.55 -21.21
CA GLU A 197 -10.69 23.98 -21.92
C GLU A 197 -10.60 22.45 -21.99
N ALA A 198 -10.69 21.79 -20.82
CA ALA A 198 -10.69 20.34 -20.77
C ALA A 198 -12.09 19.73 -20.90
N PRO A 199 -12.22 18.52 -21.48
CA PRO A 199 -13.45 17.75 -21.40
C PRO A 199 -13.83 17.44 -19.95
N ARG A 200 -15.09 17.05 -19.75
CA ARG A 200 -15.60 16.63 -18.44
C ARG A 200 -14.69 15.56 -17.81
N VAL A 201 -14.48 15.67 -16.49
CA VAL A 201 -13.77 14.66 -15.69
C VAL A 201 -14.31 13.26 -15.97
N PRO A 202 -13.47 12.30 -16.39
CA PRO A 202 -13.88 10.93 -16.69
C PRO A 202 -14.42 10.19 -15.47
N ASN A 203 -15.24 9.16 -15.70
CA ASN A 203 -15.86 8.38 -14.63
C ASN A 203 -14.82 7.64 -13.78
N SER A 204 -13.73 7.15 -14.37
CA SER A 204 -12.65 6.51 -13.62
C SER A 204 -12.01 7.45 -12.57
N VAL A 205 -11.85 8.72 -12.89
CA VAL A 205 -11.33 9.75 -11.97
C VAL A 205 -12.35 10.06 -10.87
N ALA A 206 -13.63 10.20 -11.23
CA ALA A 206 -14.69 10.41 -10.24
C ALA A 206 -14.83 9.23 -9.26
N ARG A 207 -14.65 7.99 -9.74
CA ARG A 207 -14.63 6.78 -8.90
C ARG A 207 -13.43 6.76 -7.96
N PHE A 208 -12.25 7.16 -8.42
CA PHE A 208 -11.07 7.28 -7.54
C PHE A 208 -11.31 8.30 -6.42
N VAL A 209 -11.79 9.50 -6.77
CA VAL A 209 -12.16 10.54 -5.79
C VAL A 209 -13.14 10.00 -4.76
N ALA A 210 -14.24 9.38 -5.21
CA ALA A 210 -15.22 8.79 -4.32
C ALA A 210 -14.65 7.67 -3.44
N ALA A 211 -13.77 6.81 -3.97
CA ALA A 211 -13.17 5.72 -3.20
C ALA A 211 -12.26 6.25 -2.08
N VAL A 212 -11.42 7.25 -2.38
CA VAL A 212 -10.53 7.87 -1.38
C VAL A 212 -11.35 8.61 -0.33
N ASP A 213 -12.33 9.42 -0.74
CA ASP A 213 -13.09 10.25 0.19
C ASP A 213 -14.07 9.44 1.07
N ASN A 214 -14.49 8.25 0.63
CA ASN A 214 -15.31 7.32 1.41
C ASN A 214 -14.48 6.38 2.30
N SER A 215 -13.15 6.40 2.19
CA SER A 215 -12.28 5.61 3.05
C SER A 215 -12.21 6.23 4.44
N ALA A 216 -13.06 5.75 5.34
CA ALA A 216 -13.07 6.17 6.73
C ALA A 216 -12.17 5.25 7.58
N PRO A 217 -11.20 5.80 8.32
CA PRO A 217 -10.43 5.00 9.26
C PRO A 217 -11.34 4.43 10.36
N PRO A 218 -11.10 3.20 10.82
CA PRO A 218 -11.84 2.63 11.93
C PRO A 218 -11.36 3.26 13.24
N TYR A 219 -11.84 4.46 13.55
CA TYR A 219 -11.72 5.02 14.90
C TYR A 219 -12.71 4.28 15.80
N ARG A 220 -12.21 3.35 16.60
CA ARG A 220 -12.96 2.77 17.71
C ARG A 220 -12.37 3.23 19.02
#